data_AF-A0A5S4YP83-F1
#
_entry.id   AF-A0A5S4YP83-F1
#
_cell.length_a   1.000
_cell.length_b   1.000
_cell.length_c   1.000
_cell.angle_alpha   90.00
_cell.angle_beta   90.00
_cell.angle_gamma   90.00
#
_symmetry.space_group_name_H-M   'P 1'
#
loop_
_entity.id
_entity.type
_entity.pdbx_description
1 polymer ?
#
loop_
_entity_poly.entity_id
_entity_poly.type
_entity_poly.pdbx_seq_one_letter_code
_entity_poly.pdbx_strand_id
1 'polypeptide(L)'
;MADKNAELVAAVFAELKAAQPDNVRYLTLRLEDNSFIHIVETTAENDSSPITKLAAFQAFQSGIRDRCAEPPVFNSAIVVGNYRILAEP
;
A
#
# COMPACT_ATOMS: atom_id res chain seq x y z
N MET A 1 7.14 -16.79 2.27
CA MET A 1 7.50 -15.37 2.03
C MET A 1 6.28 -14.49 1.85
N ALA A 2 5.34 -14.86 0.97
CA ALA A 2 4.12 -14.09 0.73
C ALA A 2 3.25 -13.87 1.96
N ASP A 3 3.10 -14.88 2.83
CA ASP A 3 2.33 -14.72 4.09
C ASP A 3 3.00 -13.72 5.02
N LYS A 4 4.34 -13.76 5.14
CA LYS A 4 5.07 -12.76 5.92
C LYS A 4 4.91 -11.35 5.36
N ASN A 5 4.88 -11.23 4.04
CA ASN A 5 4.61 -9.95 3.38
C ASN A 5 3.18 -9.47 3.68
N ALA A 6 2.19 -10.36 3.63
CA ALA A 6 0.81 -10.06 3.96
C ALA A 6 0.64 -9.63 5.44
N GLU A 7 1.35 -10.24 6.38
CA GLU A 7 1.38 -9.82 7.80
C GLU A 7 1.92 -8.39 7.95
N LEU A 8 3.02 -8.07 7.28
CA LEU A 8 3.61 -6.73 7.32
C LEU A 8 2.65 -5.70 6.72
N VAL A 9 2.04 -6.00 5.58
CA VAL A 9 1.01 -5.16 4.97
C VAL A 9 -0.18 -4.98 5.92
N ALA A 10 -0.66 -6.05 6.56
CA ALA A 10 -1.77 -5.96 7.51
C ALA A 10 -1.44 -5.05 8.71
N ALA A 11 -0.19 -5.06 9.19
CA ALA A 11 0.28 -4.14 10.22
C ALA A 11 0.23 -2.67 9.76
N VAL A 12 0.58 -2.37 8.49
CA VAL A 12 0.42 -1.03 7.91
C VAL A 12 -1.04 -0.59 7.96
N PHE A 13 -1.97 -1.46 7.57
CA PHE A 13 -3.40 -1.15 7.61
C PHE A 13 -3.93 -0.98 9.04
N ALA A 14 -3.41 -1.73 10.01
CA ALA A 14 -3.76 -1.55 11.41
C ALA A 14 -3.32 -0.16 11.92
N GLU A 15 -2.08 0.25 11.61
CA GLU A 15 -1.58 1.58 11.98
C GLU A 15 -2.34 2.71 11.25
N LEU A 16 -2.65 2.55 9.96
CA LEU A 16 -3.48 3.50 9.20
C LEU A 16 -4.86 3.70 9.84
N LYS A 17 -5.52 2.61 10.24
CA LYS A 17 -6.83 2.67 10.91
C LYS A 17 -6.76 3.36 12.27
N ALA A 18 -5.64 3.23 12.98
CA ALA A 18 -5.43 3.91 14.25
C ALA A 18 -5.12 5.41 14.06
N ALA A 19 -4.30 5.75 13.07
CA ALA A 19 -3.86 7.12 12.80
C ALA A 19 -4.90 7.96 12.06
N GLN A 20 -5.77 7.34 11.27
CA GLN A 20 -6.82 7.97 10.45
C GLN A 20 -6.37 9.25 9.69
N PRO A 21 -5.30 9.19 8.88
CA PRO A 21 -4.93 10.31 8.02
C PRO A 21 -6.00 10.55 6.95
N ASP A 22 -6.48 11.79 6.83
CA ASP A 22 -7.57 12.16 5.90
C ASP A 22 -7.15 12.19 4.42
N ASN A 23 -5.84 12.27 4.13
CA ASN A 23 -5.31 12.57 2.80
C ASN A 23 -4.58 11.38 2.13
N VAL A 24 -4.97 10.15 2.50
CA VAL A 24 -4.45 8.93 1.86
C VAL A 24 -5.53 7.87 1.75
N ARG A 25 -5.56 7.22 0.59
CA ARG A 25 -6.36 6.02 0.33
C ARG A 25 -5.42 4.94 -0.15
N TYR A 26 -5.52 3.78 0.46
CA TYR A 26 -4.59 2.69 0.21
C TYR A 26 -5.33 1.38 0.08
N LEU A 27 -5.02 0.62 -0.97
CA LEU A 27 -5.54 -0.70 -1.24
C LEU A 27 -4.36 -1.62 -1.56
N THR A 28 -4.34 -2.81 -0.99
CA THR A 28 -3.41 -3.87 -1.38
C THR A 28 -4.20 -5.13 -1.71
N LEU A 29 -3.88 -5.74 -2.84
CA LEU A 29 -4.43 -7.01 -3.29
C LEU A 29 -3.30 -8.04 -3.33
N ARG A 30 -3.54 -9.24 -2.80
CA ARG A 30 -2.69 -10.41 -3.05
C ARG A 30 -3.34 -11.21 -4.18
N LEU A 31 -2.58 -11.54 -5.20
CA LEU A 31 -3.03 -12.38 -6.32
C LEU A 31 -2.78 -13.86 -6.02
N GLU A 32 -3.39 -14.74 -6.81
CA GLU A 32 -3.29 -16.20 -6.64
C GLU A 32 -1.85 -16.72 -6.79
N ASP A 33 -1.03 -16.05 -7.61
CA ASP A 33 0.38 -16.36 -7.82
C ASP A 33 1.31 -15.84 -6.71
N ASN A 34 0.73 -15.26 -5.64
CA ASN A 34 1.43 -14.63 -4.52
C ASN A 34 2.13 -13.29 -4.83
N SER A 35 1.86 -12.70 -5.99
CA SER A 35 2.21 -11.29 -6.23
C SER A 35 1.26 -10.34 -5.50
N PHE A 36 1.67 -9.08 -5.39
CA PHE A 36 0.91 -8.04 -4.69
C PHE A 36 0.74 -6.83 -5.60
N ILE A 37 -0.49 -6.30 -5.65
CA ILE A 37 -0.80 -5.00 -6.26
C ILE A 37 -1.06 -4.00 -5.13
N HIS A 38 -0.33 -2.89 -5.15
CA HIS A 38 -0.52 -1.79 -4.21
C HIS A 38 -1.04 -0.57 -4.98
N ILE A 39 -2.18 -0.04 -4.56
CA ILE A 39 -2.79 1.18 -5.11
C ILE A 39 -2.82 2.22 -4.00
N VAL A 40 -2.12 3.33 -4.21
CA VAL A 40 -2.10 4.46 -3.29
C VAL A 40 -2.58 5.70 -4.01
N GLU A 41 -3.56 6.37 -3.42
CA GLU A 41 -3.99 7.71 -3.80
C GLU A 41 -3.67 8.62 -2.61
N THR A 42 -2.97 9.72 -2.88
CA THR A 42 -2.66 10.74 -1.87
C THR A 42 -2.66 12.11 -2.52
N THR A 43 -3.09 13.12 -1.78
CA THR A 43 -3.03 14.51 -2.23
C THR A 43 -1.68 15.17 -1.95
N ALA A 44 -0.76 14.42 -1.34
CA ALA A 44 0.57 14.87 -0.96
C ALA A 44 1.60 14.51 -2.05
N GLU A 45 2.51 15.42 -2.41
CA GLU A 45 3.56 15.13 -3.39
C GLU A 45 4.48 14.00 -2.89
N ASN A 46 4.83 13.05 -3.78
CA ASN A 46 5.57 11.78 -3.62
C ASN A 46 6.16 11.41 -2.23
N ASP A 47 6.96 12.27 -1.61
CA ASP A 47 7.66 12.00 -0.33
C ASP A 47 6.90 12.45 0.94
N SER A 48 5.79 13.16 0.77
CA SER A 48 4.99 13.72 1.87
C SER A 48 3.76 12.87 2.22
N SER A 49 3.55 11.75 1.52
CA SER A 49 2.44 10.84 1.80
C SER A 49 2.47 10.40 3.27
N PRO A 50 1.36 10.52 4.01
CA PRO A 50 1.30 10.11 5.42
C PRO A 50 1.73 8.66 5.64
N ILE A 51 1.51 7.80 4.65
CA ILE A 51 1.84 6.37 4.73
C ILE A 51 3.34 6.12 4.89
N THR A 52 4.20 6.94 4.29
CA THR A 52 5.67 6.74 4.32
C THR A 52 6.27 7.00 5.71
N LYS A 53 5.54 7.74 6.55
CA LYS A 53 5.92 8.11 7.92
C LYS A 53 5.52 7.06 8.96
N LEU A 54 4.68 6.10 8.60
CA LEU A 54 4.22 5.06 9.51
C LEU A 54 5.33 4.07 9.84
N ALA A 55 5.44 3.68 11.11
CA ALA A 55 6.48 2.77 11.56
C ALA A 55 6.31 1.39 10.92
N ALA A 56 5.07 0.89 10.81
CA ALA A 56 4.77 -0.37 10.14
C ALA A 56 5.08 -0.30 8.64
N PHE A 57 4.91 0.86 7.99
CA PHE A 57 5.24 1.01 6.57
C PHE A 57 6.75 0.99 6.35
N GLN A 58 7.51 1.63 7.22
CA GLN A 58 8.98 1.56 7.20
C GLN A 58 9.47 0.12 7.45
N ALA A 59 8.87 -0.60 8.39
CA ALA A 59 9.17 -2.01 8.64
C ALA A 59 8.83 -2.90 7.43
N PHE A 60 7.68 -2.64 6.78
CA PHE A 60 7.32 -3.27 5.52
C PHE A 60 8.38 -3.00 4.44
N GLN A 61 8.79 -1.74 4.23
CA GLN A 61 9.79 -1.41 3.20
C GLN A 61 11.19 -1.95 3.48
N SER A 62 11.63 -1.97 4.74
CA SER A 62 13.02 -2.29 5.11
C SER A 62 13.52 -3.65 4.62
N GLY A 63 12.63 -4.63 4.46
CA GLY A 63 12.98 -5.98 3.97
C GLY A 63 12.42 -6.30 2.60
N ILE A 64 11.96 -5.31 1.83
CA ILE A 64 11.25 -5.58 0.57
C ILE A 64 12.16 -6.24 -0.47
N ARG A 65 13.44 -5.85 -0.54
CA ARG A 65 14.41 -6.44 -1.48
C ARG A 65 14.62 -7.93 -1.25
N ASP A 66 14.60 -8.38 0.01
CA ASP A 66 14.83 -9.79 0.36
C ASP A 66 13.58 -10.65 0.15
N ARG A 67 12.40 -10.02 0.16
CA ARG A 67 11.10 -10.71 -0.03
C ARG A 67 10.61 -10.72 -1.47
N CYS A 68 11.16 -9.84 -2.31
CA CYS A 68 10.80 -9.70 -3.73
C CYS A 68 11.71 -10.57 -4.59
N ALA A 69 11.12 -11.55 -5.30
CA ALA A 69 11.84 -12.29 -6.33
C ALA A 69 12.23 -11.37 -7.51
N GLU A 70 11.38 -10.39 -7.82
CA GLU A 70 11.60 -9.34 -8.80
C GLU A 70 11.27 -7.98 -8.18
N PRO A 71 11.97 -6.89 -8.55
CA PRO A 71 11.67 -5.56 -8.03
C PRO A 71 10.22 -5.13 -8.32
N PRO A 72 9.56 -4.41 -7.38
CA PRO A 72 8.24 -3.86 -7.64
C PRO A 72 8.29 -2.83 -8.78
N VAL A 73 7.32 -2.89 -9.67
CA VAL A 73 7.13 -1.92 -10.75
C VAL A 73 6.16 -0.84 -10.28
N PHE A 74 6.56 0.42 -10.42
CA PHE A 74 5.73 1.58 -10.05
C PHE A 74 5.22 2.27 -11.32
N ASN A 75 3.91 2.45 -11.40
CA ASN A 75 3.25 3.16 -12.50
C ASN A 75 2.20 4.11 -11.95
N SER A 76 2.14 5.32 -12.50
CA SER A 76 0.99 6.22 -12.30
C SER A 76 -0.22 5.69 -13.05
N ALA A 77 -1.40 5.86 -12.48
CA ALA A 77 -2.67 5.43 -13.09
C ALA A 77 -3.74 6.52 -12.93
N ILE A 78 -4.72 6.49 -13.83
CA ILE A 78 -5.95 7.29 -13.73
C ILE A 78 -7.14 6.36 -13.56
N VAL A 79 -8.07 6.72 -12.67
CA VAL A 79 -9.31 5.96 -12.51
C VAL A 79 -10.23 6.28 -13.68
N VAL A 80 -10.46 5.32 -14.56
CA VAL A 80 -11.40 5.45 -15.70
C VAL A 80 -12.84 5.05 -15.34
N GLY A 81 -13.03 4.44 -14.17
CA GLY A 81 -14.33 4.06 -13.63
C GLY A 81 -14.19 3.43 -12.24
N ASN A 82 -15.18 3.63 -11.38
CA ASN A 82 -15.28 3.05 -10.04
C ASN A 82 -16.76 2.77 -9.75
N TYR A 83 -17.06 1.60 -9.19
CA TYR A 83 -18.41 1.27 -8.74
C TYR A 83 -18.35 0.57 -7.39
N ARG A 84 -18.59 1.33 -6.31
CA ARG A 84 -18.62 0.85 -4.91
C ARG A 84 -17.33 0.20 -4.38
N ILE A 85 -16.22 0.20 -5.13
CA ILE A 85 -14.93 -0.34 -4.67
C ILE A 85 -14.14 0.72 -3.92
N LEU A 86 -13.95 1.88 -4.56
CA LEU A 86 -13.37 3.06 -3.95
C LEU A 86 -14.51 3.90 -3.38
N ALA A 87 -14.35 4.46 -2.17
CA ALA A 87 -15.21 5.54 -1.67
C ALA A 87 -15.41 6.63 -2.76
N GLU A 88 -16.64 7.10 -2.92
CA GLU A 88 -16.93 8.19 -3.85
C GLU A 88 -16.42 9.51 -3.25
N PRO A 89 -15.99 10.48 -4.09
CA PRO A 89 -15.62 11.82 -3.62
C PRO A 89 -16.77 12.53 -2.89
#